data_AF-A0A2D9XNW8-F1
#
_entry.id   AF-A0A2D9XNW8-F1
#
_cell.length_a   1.000
_cell.length_b   1.000
_cell.length_c   1.000
_cell.angle_alpha   90.00
_cell.angle_beta   90.00
_cell.angle_gamma   90.00
#
_symmetry.space_group_name_H-M   'P 1'
#
loop_
_entity.id
_entity.type
_entity.pdbx_description
1 polymer ?
#
loop_
_entity_poly.entity_id
_entity_poly.type
_entity_poly.pdbx_seq_one_letter_code
_entity_poly.pdbx_strand_id
1 'polypeptide(L)'
;MEELLYALTPQNLRKKADEVFSLFDLKTLNQERAKWDVSRFREREYFDKFQNEASPLLQAYVGLYQEVEASEVSSSLKLSPETWLFLYPFLILPPQVLEGRAEHIIKKIEVPSLFYTAIFELRTLCDYCEVYNQVNVIDENLTEDKSPEFVVLVNGKKVYVECKALEDKNFTHRRVCSDILKRIIKYTTKKRVSCEIKVSTLHEIDFKVGEAIAKQLIEKIKKSSQVDEVMNCEGCSISYRAMSLPPFNVVPSGTGFDIFVDSKEGTQLETQMLRDKKGNLRALSAMFIETEGLKDLESKLITRLRDASKQIPSDEQGVVHILIPYTKGKDLHSIIDALFNKVFSWLKRHPHLNAVILTGRYFDPNIQNLDRNQVIKYHSAVIPNSEPNGSLPEGFSIPYLQDVSSCVFSTLLEGQLKFTLLAQSSAKENLGRTIYYEATKDGSKQIRVFVTFDALVRIELISTEFGRRLYEAEGMNVSISKPETFSFVWDAKNMELMYGSQLHQLKVIGT
;
A
#
# COMPACT_ATOMS: atom_id res chain seq x y z
N MET A 1 -1.17 -2.52 21.81
CA MET A 1 -1.62 -2.38 20.41
C MET A 1 -2.84 -3.26 20.15
N GLU A 2 -2.75 -4.57 20.38
CA GLU A 2 -3.89 -5.50 20.25
C GLU A 2 -5.08 -5.11 21.16
N GLU A 3 -4.89 -4.73 22.43
CA GLU A 3 -6.01 -4.44 23.35
C GLU A 3 -6.89 -3.23 22.98
N LEU A 4 -6.33 -2.17 22.36
CA LEU A 4 -7.10 -1.01 21.87
C LEU A 4 -7.81 -1.30 20.55
N LEU A 5 -7.21 -2.13 19.67
CA LEU A 5 -7.84 -2.62 18.44
C LEU A 5 -8.95 -3.64 18.72
N TYR A 6 -8.79 -4.48 19.75
CA TYR A 6 -9.82 -5.41 20.24
C TYR A 6 -10.96 -4.71 21.00
N ALA A 7 -10.77 -3.45 21.40
CA ALA A 7 -11.82 -2.67 22.05
C ALA A 7 -12.87 -2.14 21.06
N LEU A 8 -12.58 -2.06 19.76
CA LEU A 8 -13.58 -1.67 18.76
C LEU A 8 -14.53 -2.85 18.54
N THR A 9 -15.82 -2.62 18.75
CA THR A 9 -16.88 -3.62 18.55
C THR A 9 -17.98 -3.02 17.70
N PRO A 10 -18.84 -3.85 17.07
CA PRO A 10 -20.01 -3.35 16.36
C PRO A 10 -20.89 -2.43 17.24
N GLN A 11 -20.94 -2.67 18.56
CA GLN A 11 -21.75 -1.87 19.48
C GLN A 11 -21.18 -0.48 19.79
N ASN A 12 -19.85 -0.29 19.70
CA ASN A 12 -19.23 1.01 20.00
C ASN A 12 -18.67 1.74 18.76
N LEU A 13 -18.65 1.08 17.60
CA LEU A 13 -18.16 1.66 16.35
C LEU A 13 -18.90 2.95 15.98
N ARG A 14 -20.24 3.00 16.14
CA ARG A 14 -21.02 4.22 15.87
C ARG A 14 -20.57 5.37 16.75
N LYS A 15 -20.45 5.14 18.06
CA LYS A 15 -19.96 6.13 19.02
C LYS A 15 -18.57 6.63 18.63
N LYS A 16 -17.68 5.73 18.19
CA LYS A 16 -16.34 6.10 17.71
C LYS A 16 -16.38 6.91 16.42
N ALA A 17 -17.24 6.57 15.47
CA ALA A 17 -17.45 7.38 14.28
C ALA A 17 -17.92 8.80 14.65
N ASP A 18 -18.88 8.92 15.57
CA ASP A 18 -19.40 10.21 16.04
C ASP A 18 -18.30 11.05 16.73
N GLU A 19 -17.48 10.42 17.58
CA GLU A 19 -16.33 11.05 18.26
C GLU A 19 -15.25 11.53 17.27
N VAL A 20 -14.98 10.77 16.21
CA VAL A 20 -14.02 11.18 15.16
C VAL A 20 -14.58 12.36 14.38
N PHE A 21 -15.85 12.29 13.98
CA PHE A 21 -16.42 13.33 13.13
C PHE A 21 -16.77 14.63 13.88
N SER A 22 -16.78 14.62 15.21
CA SER A 22 -16.89 15.86 15.98
C SER A 22 -15.65 16.76 15.87
N LEU A 23 -14.51 16.23 15.39
CA LEU A 23 -13.27 16.99 15.18
C LEU A 23 -13.31 17.90 13.93
N PHE A 24 -14.29 17.72 13.05
CA PHE A 24 -14.37 18.42 11.77
C PHE A 24 -15.56 19.37 11.73
N ASP A 25 -15.56 20.33 10.79
CA ASP A 25 -16.69 21.20 10.54
C ASP A 25 -17.88 20.43 9.94
N LEU A 26 -18.70 19.89 10.84
CA LEU A 26 -19.93 19.17 10.51
C LEU A 26 -20.90 20.02 9.67
N LYS A 27 -20.88 21.35 9.77
CA LYS A 27 -21.76 22.19 8.96
C LYS A 27 -21.37 22.12 7.50
N THR A 28 -20.08 22.30 7.20
CA THR A 28 -19.55 22.20 5.84
C THR A 28 -19.74 20.78 5.28
N LEU A 29 -19.45 19.76 6.09
CA LEU A 29 -19.63 18.36 5.69
C LEU A 29 -21.10 18.01 5.38
N ASN A 30 -22.05 18.48 6.21
CA ASN A 30 -23.47 18.27 5.98
C ASN A 30 -24.00 19.04 4.75
N GLN A 31 -23.49 20.24 4.49
CA GLN A 31 -23.83 20.99 3.27
C GLN A 31 -23.35 20.27 2.01
N GLU A 32 -22.16 19.67 2.07
CA GLU A 32 -21.65 18.87 0.97
C GLU A 32 -22.47 17.58 0.80
N ARG A 33 -22.74 16.87 1.89
CA ARG A 33 -23.59 15.66 1.90
C ARG A 33 -24.98 15.92 1.32
N ALA A 34 -25.58 17.08 1.58
CA ALA A 34 -26.91 17.43 1.06
C ALA A 34 -26.99 17.48 -0.47
N LYS A 35 -25.84 17.57 -1.17
CA LYS A 35 -25.77 17.47 -2.64
C LYS A 35 -25.93 16.03 -3.15
N TRP A 36 -25.86 15.05 -2.25
CA TRP A 36 -25.83 13.63 -2.57
C TRP A 36 -27.02 12.89 -1.98
N ASP A 37 -27.72 12.14 -2.83
CA ASP A 37 -28.79 11.24 -2.44
C ASP A 37 -28.21 9.85 -2.14
N VAL A 38 -27.98 9.59 -0.85
CA VAL A 38 -27.39 8.33 -0.36
C VAL A 38 -28.22 7.12 -0.78
N SER A 39 -29.53 7.25 -0.97
CA SER A 39 -30.40 6.14 -1.40
C SER A 39 -30.04 5.63 -2.80
N ARG A 40 -29.45 6.51 -3.62
CA ARG A 40 -29.01 6.22 -4.99
C ARG A 40 -27.59 5.68 -5.07
N PHE A 41 -26.87 5.51 -3.95
CA PHE A 41 -25.54 4.87 -3.99
C PHE A 41 -25.59 3.39 -4.39
N ARG A 42 -26.78 2.78 -4.46
CA ARG A 42 -26.97 1.47 -5.11
C ARG A 42 -26.85 1.55 -6.63
N GLU A 43 -27.11 2.72 -7.22
CA GLU A 43 -26.86 2.99 -8.63
C GLU A 43 -25.37 3.23 -8.82
N ARG A 44 -24.69 2.27 -9.43
CA ARG A 44 -23.23 2.32 -9.57
C ARG A 44 -22.72 3.59 -10.24
N GLU A 45 -23.38 4.06 -11.31
CA GLU A 45 -22.98 5.31 -11.98
C GLU A 45 -23.08 6.53 -11.06
N TYR A 46 -24.04 6.54 -10.14
CA TYR A 46 -24.20 7.62 -9.15
C TYR A 46 -23.16 7.51 -8.02
N PHE A 47 -22.87 6.29 -7.55
CA PHE A 47 -21.81 6.06 -6.58
C PHE A 47 -20.41 6.40 -7.13
N ASP A 48 -20.14 6.01 -8.38
CA ASP A 48 -18.89 6.36 -9.06
C ASP A 48 -18.77 7.89 -9.17
N LYS A 49 -19.86 8.59 -9.51
CA LYS A 49 -19.90 10.05 -9.53
C LYS A 49 -19.61 10.66 -8.14
N PHE A 50 -20.25 10.14 -7.09
CA PHE A 50 -19.98 10.55 -5.70
C PHE A 50 -18.49 10.42 -5.36
N GLN A 51 -17.92 9.25 -5.61
CA GLN A 51 -16.51 8.99 -5.32
C GLN A 51 -15.53 9.87 -6.14
N ASN A 52 -16.00 10.52 -7.21
CA ASN A 52 -15.19 11.40 -8.06
C ASN A 52 -15.28 12.87 -7.64
N GLU A 53 -16.47 13.32 -7.25
CA GLU A 53 -16.77 14.74 -7.06
C GLU A 53 -16.88 15.13 -5.58
N ALA A 54 -17.17 14.18 -4.68
CA ALA A 54 -17.17 14.43 -3.25
C ALA A 54 -15.74 14.59 -2.72
N SER A 55 -15.59 15.43 -1.72
CA SER A 55 -14.34 15.53 -0.96
C SER A 55 -13.97 14.17 -0.36
N PRO A 56 -12.68 13.84 -0.27
CA PRO A 56 -12.23 12.61 0.38
C PRO A 56 -12.74 12.45 1.82
N LEU A 57 -12.90 13.55 2.56
CA LEU A 57 -13.48 13.54 3.90
C LEU A 57 -14.97 13.14 3.88
N LEU A 58 -15.76 13.65 2.93
CA LEU A 58 -17.15 13.20 2.76
C LEU A 58 -17.24 11.73 2.34
N GLN A 59 -16.31 11.27 1.50
CA GLN A 59 -16.23 9.86 1.13
C GLN A 59 -15.94 8.97 2.36
N ALA A 60 -14.99 9.38 3.21
CA ALA A 60 -14.69 8.69 4.47
C ALA A 60 -15.88 8.69 5.43
N TYR A 61 -16.60 9.82 5.55
CA TYR A 61 -17.81 9.95 6.36
C TYR A 61 -18.90 8.99 5.90
N VAL A 62 -19.29 9.07 4.64
CA VAL A 62 -20.35 8.21 4.10
C VAL A 62 -19.95 6.74 4.19
N GLY A 63 -18.71 6.41 3.81
CA GLY A 63 -18.18 5.05 3.84
C GLY A 63 -18.23 4.45 5.25
N LEU A 64 -17.72 5.18 6.25
CA LEU A 64 -17.73 4.71 7.63
C LEU A 64 -19.15 4.48 8.15
N TYR A 65 -20.10 5.38 7.95
CA TYR A 65 -21.46 5.18 8.46
C TYR A 65 -22.22 4.04 7.75
N GLN A 66 -21.95 3.78 6.47
CA GLN A 66 -22.47 2.59 5.79
C GLN A 66 -21.91 1.30 6.40
N GLU A 67 -20.62 1.30 6.73
CA GLU A 67 -19.94 0.16 7.35
C GLU A 67 -20.34 -0.03 8.82
N VAL A 68 -20.63 1.06 9.55
CA VAL A 68 -21.24 1.03 10.88
C VAL A 68 -22.58 0.30 10.81
N GLU A 69 -23.48 0.71 9.90
CA GLU A 69 -24.79 0.07 9.73
C GLU A 69 -24.67 -1.41 9.36
N ALA A 70 -23.76 -1.74 8.43
CA ALA A 70 -23.49 -3.12 8.05
C ALA A 70 -22.94 -3.94 9.24
N SER A 71 -22.11 -3.32 10.09
CA SER A 71 -21.54 -3.97 11.26
C SER A 71 -22.59 -4.23 12.34
N GLU A 72 -23.48 -3.27 12.59
CA GLU A 72 -24.60 -3.39 13.53
C GLU A 72 -25.57 -4.50 13.07
N VAL A 73 -25.95 -4.51 11.80
CA VAL A 73 -26.87 -5.52 11.23
C VAL A 73 -26.28 -6.92 11.29
N SER A 74 -24.99 -7.07 10.98
CA SER A 74 -24.32 -8.38 10.96
C SER A 74 -23.78 -8.84 12.31
N SER A 75 -23.81 -7.97 13.34
CA SER A 75 -23.15 -8.20 14.64
C SER A 75 -21.65 -8.57 14.51
N SER A 76 -21.01 -8.14 13.42
CA SER A 76 -19.59 -8.39 13.12
C SER A 76 -18.98 -7.13 12.52
N LEU A 77 -17.70 -6.84 12.77
CA LEU A 77 -17.07 -5.64 12.20
C LEU A 77 -16.93 -5.79 10.68
N LYS A 78 -17.56 -4.87 9.95
CA LYS A 78 -17.55 -4.79 8.48
C LYS A 78 -16.83 -3.52 8.01
N LEU A 79 -15.60 -3.32 8.48
CA LEU A 79 -14.80 -2.16 8.12
C LEU A 79 -13.90 -2.42 6.91
N SER A 80 -13.99 -1.57 5.90
CA SER A 80 -13.09 -1.62 4.76
C SER A 80 -11.68 -1.19 5.17
N PRO A 81 -10.66 -1.56 4.38
CA PRO A 81 -9.28 -1.19 4.65
C PRO A 81 -9.05 0.32 4.65
N GLU A 82 -9.72 1.04 3.76
CA GLU A 82 -9.67 2.49 3.67
C GLU A 82 -10.29 3.15 4.91
N THR A 83 -11.41 2.63 5.40
CA THR A 83 -12.01 3.09 6.65
C THR A 83 -11.10 2.79 7.85
N TRP A 84 -10.46 1.62 7.87
CA TRP A 84 -9.46 1.29 8.89
C TRP A 84 -8.28 2.26 8.90
N LEU A 85 -7.71 2.55 7.72
CA LEU A 85 -6.64 3.53 7.54
C LEU A 85 -7.04 4.91 8.09
N PHE A 86 -8.27 5.33 7.81
CA PHE A 86 -8.80 6.60 8.30
C PHE A 86 -9.01 6.59 9.82
N LEU A 87 -9.62 5.54 10.37
CA LEU A 87 -9.97 5.46 11.79
C LEU A 87 -8.78 5.25 12.71
N TYR A 88 -7.78 4.49 12.28
CA TYR A 88 -6.68 4.02 13.11
C TYR A 88 -6.00 5.12 13.96
N PRO A 89 -5.61 6.28 13.40
CA PRO A 89 -4.94 7.31 14.20
C PRO A 89 -5.81 7.84 15.34
N PHE A 90 -7.13 7.94 15.13
CA PHE A 90 -8.09 8.42 16.13
C PHE A 90 -8.42 7.38 17.21
N LEU A 91 -8.11 6.12 16.96
CA LEU A 91 -8.22 5.06 17.98
C LEU A 91 -7.03 5.08 18.94
N ILE A 92 -5.84 5.48 18.46
CA ILE A 92 -4.63 5.61 19.28
C ILE A 92 -4.67 6.87 20.12
N LEU A 93 -4.87 8.02 19.45
CA LEU A 93 -4.98 9.30 20.12
C LEU A 93 -6.45 9.72 20.15
N PRO A 94 -7.10 9.70 21.33
CA PRO A 94 -8.50 10.05 21.41
C PRO A 94 -8.70 11.53 21.02
N PRO A 95 -9.87 11.91 20.47
CA PRO A 95 -10.16 13.24 19.95
C PRO A 95 -9.75 14.41 20.87
N GLN A 96 -9.92 14.25 22.19
CA GLN A 96 -9.59 15.29 23.18
C GLN A 96 -8.07 15.59 23.23
N VAL A 97 -7.23 14.61 22.92
CA VAL A 97 -5.77 14.80 22.82
C VAL A 97 -5.41 15.48 21.50
N LEU A 98 -6.13 15.16 20.43
CA LEU A 98 -5.91 15.74 19.10
C LEU A 98 -6.33 17.21 19.02
N GLU A 99 -7.44 17.60 19.63
CA GLU A 99 -7.92 18.99 19.70
C GLU A 99 -6.94 19.94 20.38
N GLY A 100 -5.95 19.46 21.15
CA GLY A 100 -4.93 20.31 21.78
C GLY A 100 -3.53 20.17 21.19
N ARG A 101 -3.29 19.15 20.35
CA ARG A 101 -1.93 18.80 19.89
C ARG A 101 -1.79 18.75 18.38
N ALA A 102 -2.86 18.46 17.63
CA ALA A 102 -2.79 18.18 16.20
C ALA A 102 -3.84 18.93 15.38
N GLU A 103 -4.42 20.01 15.91
CA GLU A 103 -5.50 20.77 15.23
C GLU A 103 -5.16 21.14 13.78
N HIS A 104 -3.92 21.57 13.52
CA HIS A 104 -3.48 21.94 12.18
C HIS A 104 -3.50 20.74 11.21
N ILE A 105 -3.08 19.54 11.62
CA ILE A 105 -3.21 18.29 10.84
C ILE A 105 -4.69 17.96 10.62
N ILE A 106 -5.53 18.09 11.65
CA ILE A 106 -6.98 17.86 11.53
C ILE A 106 -7.59 18.80 10.49
N LYS A 107 -7.21 20.09 10.48
CA LYS A 107 -7.64 21.05 9.45
C LYS A 107 -7.09 20.70 8.06
N LYS A 108 -5.85 20.19 7.94
CA LYS A 108 -5.29 19.69 6.67
C LYS A 108 -6.14 18.54 6.10
N ILE A 109 -6.74 17.68 6.94
CA ILE A 109 -7.64 16.59 6.49
C ILE A 109 -8.89 17.15 5.79
N GLU A 110 -9.42 18.31 6.20
CA GLU A 110 -10.59 18.92 5.56
C GLU A 110 -10.31 19.44 4.14
N VAL A 111 -9.02 19.62 3.79
CA VAL A 111 -8.59 20.07 2.46
C VAL A 111 -8.45 18.87 1.52
N PRO A 112 -9.26 18.77 0.43
CA PRO A 112 -9.27 17.58 -0.43
C PRO A 112 -7.91 17.18 -1.00
N SER A 113 -7.06 18.14 -1.36
CA SER A 113 -5.73 17.89 -1.92
C SER A 113 -4.69 17.44 -0.89
N LEU A 114 -4.96 17.63 0.41
CA LEU A 114 -4.04 17.29 1.51
C LEU A 114 -4.50 16.06 2.30
N PHE A 115 -5.76 15.65 2.19
CA PHE A 115 -6.39 14.56 2.95
C PHE A 115 -5.48 13.35 3.22
N TYR A 116 -4.99 12.68 2.19
CA TYR A 116 -4.19 11.44 2.37
C TYR A 116 -2.83 11.70 3.02
N THR A 117 -2.23 12.86 2.74
CA THR A 117 -0.95 13.26 3.34
C THR A 117 -1.16 13.56 4.82
N ALA A 118 -2.23 14.29 5.17
CA ALA A 118 -2.57 14.63 6.54
C ALA A 118 -2.94 13.39 7.38
N ILE A 119 -3.63 12.40 6.80
CA ILE A 119 -3.88 11.11 7.46
C ILE A 119 -2.57 10.36 7.74
N PHE A 120 -1.61 10.42 6.81
CA PHE A 120 -0.29 9.83 7.01
C PHE A 120 0.54 10.55 8.08
N GLU A 121 0.51 11.88 8.08
CA GLU A 121 1.10 12.73 9.13
C GLU A 121 0.51 12.36 10.50
N LEU A 122 -0.82 12.33 10.61
CA LEU A 122 -1.52 12.01 11.85
C LEU A 122 -1.16 10.61 12.37
N ARG A 123 -1.12 9.62 11.48
CA ARG A 123 -0.73 8.26 11.83
C ARG A 123 0.69 8.21 12.37
N THR A 124 1.63 8.85 11.68
CA THR A 124 3.03 8.88 12.10
C THR A 124 3.15 9.58 13.46
N LEU A 125 2.44 10.68 13.68
CA LEU A 125 2.38 11.35 14.97
C LEU A 125 1.88 10.41 16.08
N CYS A 126 0.81 9.66 15.84
CA CYS A 126 0.29 8.66 16.78
C CYS A 126 1.34 7.60 17.13
N ASP A 127 2.03 7.04 16.12
CA ASP A 127 3.07 6.03 16.31
C ASP A 127 4.21 6.54 17.24
N TYR A 128 4.59 7.82 17.11
CA TYR A 128 5.56 8.45 18.02
C TYR A 128 4.98 8.72 19.40
N CYS A 129 3.71 9.13 19.52
CA CYS A 129 3.09 9.41 20.81
C CYS A 129 2.87 8.15 21.67
N GLU A 130 2.78 6.96 21.05
CA GLU A 130 2.77 5.69 21.78
C GLU A 130 4.12 5.37 22.43
N VAL A 131 5.22 5.80 21.81
CA VAL A 131 6.58 5.51 22.29
C VAL A 131 7.10 6.61 23.20
N TYR A 132 6.65 7.85 23.02
CA TYR A 132 7.20 9.02 23.71
C TYR A 132 6.14 9.89 24.37
N ASN A 133 6.45 10.33 25.58
CA ASN A 133 5.61 11.27 26.33
C ASN A 133 5.71 12.72 25.81
N GLN A 134 6.84 13.09 25.18
CA GLN A 134 7.13 14.46 24.75
C GLN A 134 7.27 14.53 23.22
N VAL A 135 6.12 14.62 22.55
CA VAL A 135 6.03 14.92 21.13
C VAL A 135 5.29 16.25 20.98
N ASN A 136 5.96 17.24 20.38
CA ASN A 136 5.42 18.56 20.16
C ASN A 136 5.25 18.79 18.67
N VAL A 137 4.01 19.02 18.26
CA VAL A 137 3.66 19.45 16.93
C VAL A 137 4.15 20.88 16.69
N ILE A 138 4.67 21.15 15.49
CA ILE A 138 5.14 22.49 15.10
C ILE A 138 4.04 23.13 14.27
N ASP A 139 3.50 24.26 14.73
CA ASP A 139 2.44 24.97 14.01
C ASP A 139 3.05 25.83 12.89
N GLU A 140 2.82 25.43 11.64
CA GLU A 140 3.29 26.15 10.44
C GLU A 140 2.75 27.61 10.37
N ASN A 141 1.67 27.94 11.10
CA ASN A 141 1.05 29.26 11.06
C ASN A 141 1.86 30.38 11.73
N LEU A 142 3.00 30.07 12.37
CA LEU A 142 3.81 31.03 13.10
C LEU A 142 5.05 31.54 12.32
N THR A 143 5.37 30.93 11.16
CA THR A 143 6.53 31.31 10.33
C THR A 143 6.20 31.21 8.84
N GLU A 144 6.65 32.16 8.01
CA GLU A 144 6.52 32.07 6.53
C GLU A 144 7.33 30.88 5.95
N ASP A 145 8.26 30.33 6.72
CA ASP A 145 9.07 29.18 6.36
C ASP A 145 8.36 27.86 6.69
N LYS A 146 8.39 26.93 5.72
CA LYS A 146 7.91 25.57 5.91
C LYS A 146 8.74 24.86 6.98
N SER A 147 8.07 24.30 7.98
CA SER A 147 8.70 23.61 9.12
C SER A 147 8.49 22.10 9.07
N PRO A 148 9.21 21.33 9.90
CA PRO A 148 8.92 19.92 10.10
C PRO A 148 7.55 19.73 10.76
N GLU A 149 6.90 18.58 10.56
CA GLU A 149 5.56 18.37 11.12
C GLU A 149 5.55 18.29 12.67
N PHE A 150 6.56 17.65 13.27
CA PHE A 150 6.69 17.61 14.73
C PHE A 150 8.12 17.37 15.22
N VAL A 151 8.36 17.62 16.50
CA VAL A 151 9.61 17.36 17.20
C VAL A 151 9.40 16.42 18.37
N VAL A 152 10.29 15.45 18.52
CA VAL A 152 10.34 14.51 19.64
C VAL A 152 11.46 14.95 20.58
N LEU A 153 11.15 15.07 21.87
CA LEU A 153 12.14 15.40 22.90
C LEU A 153 12.58 14.13 23.64
N VAL A 154 13.86 13.82 23.56
CA VAL A 154 14.48 12.69 24.27
C VAL A 154 15.68 13.20 25.04
N ASN A 155 15.66 13.07 26.37
CA ASN A 155 16.75 13.50 27.25
C ASN A 155 17.19 14.96 27.02
N GLY A 156 16.22 15.84 26.74
CA GLY A 156 16.47 17.26 26.47
C GLY A 156 16.99 17.58 25.06
N LYS A 157 17.21 16.56 24.21
CA LYS A 157 17.59 16.74 22.79
C LYS A 157 16.37 16.62 21.88
N LYS A 158 16.41 17.35 20.77
CA LYS A 158 15.34 17.39 19.76
C LYS A 158 15.66 16.42 18.62
N VAL A 159 14.63 15.74 18.13
CA VAL A 159 14.64 15.03 16.85
C VAL A 159 13.44 15.50 16.05
N TYR A 160 13.70 16.07 14.87
CA TYR A 160 12.67 16.57 13.98
C TYR A 160 12.15 15.45 13.10
N VAL A 161 10.84 15.37 12.95
CA VAL A 161 10.17 14.37 12.12
C VAL A 161 9.38 15.06 11.04
N GLU A 162 9.64 14.67 9.80
CA GLU A 162 9.01 15.23 8.61
C GLU A 162 8.30 14.14 7.82
N CYS A 163 7.08 14.42 7.36
CA CYS A 163 6.24 13.43 6.69
C CYS A 163 5.90 13.89 5.26
N LYS A 164 6.09 13.00 4.28
CA LYS A 164 5.66 13.24 2.89
C LYS A 164 4.87 12.07 2.35
N ALA A 165 3.86 12.35 1.55
CA ALA A 165 3.18 11.33 0.76
C ALA A 165 3.47 11.52 -0.73
N LEU A 166 3.77 10.41 -1.40
CA LEU A 166 3.71 10.33 -2.85
C LEU A 166 2.25 10.15 -3.25
N GLU A 167 1.80 10.96 -4.20
CA GLU A 167 0.40 11.00 -4.62
C GLU A 167 -0.05 9.62 -5.12
N ASP A 168 -1.11 9.08 -4.52
CA ASP A 168 -1.64 7.75 -4.82
C ASP A 168 -2.63 7.80 -5.99
N LYS A 169 -2.13 8.16 -7.16
CA LYS A 169 -2.93 8.16 -8.40
C LYS A 169 -3.29 6.75 -8.87
N ASN A 170 -2.65 5.71 -8.30
CA ASN A 170 -2.94 4.31 -8.60
C ASN A 170 -4.37 3.91 -8.23
N PHE A 171 -4.90 4.41 -7.12
CA PHE A 171 -6.29 4.10 -6.72
C PHE A 171 -7.29 4.62 -7.76
N THR A 172 -7.20 5.91 -8.08
CA THR A 172 -8.00 6.55 -9.12
C THR A 172 -7.84 5.85 -10.47
N HIS A 173 -6.61 5.60 -10.89
CA HIS A 173 -6.30 4.91 -12.14
C HIS A 173 -6.95 3.51 -12.20
N ARG A 174 -6.84 2.71 -11.13
CA ARG A 174 -7.46 1.38 -11.07
C ARG A 174 -8.98 1.45 -11.12
N ARG A 175 -9.59 2.42 -10.43
CA ARG A 175 -11.04 2.64 -10.42
C ARG A 175 -11.53 2.94 -11.85
N VAL A 176 -10.87 3.90 -12.51
CA VAL A 176 -11.16 4.27 -13.90
C VAL A 176 -11.01 3.06 -14.83
N CYS A 177 -9.91 2.31 -14.73
CA CYS A 177 -9.68 1.12 -15.55
C CYS A 177 -10.79 0.08 -15.36
N SER A 178 -11.19 -0.20 -14.11
CA SER A 178 -12.29 -1.11 -13.80
C SER A 178 -13.63 -0.63 -14.37
N ASP A 179 -13.87 0.68 -14.39
CA ASP A 179 -15.09 1.26 -14.95
C ASP A 179 -15.13 1.16 -16.46
N ILE A 180 -14.00 1.42 -17.15
CA ILE A 180 -13.88 1.19 -18.59
C ILE A 180 -14.18 -0.28 -18.89
N LEU A 181 -13.46 -1.21 -18.23
CA LEU A 181 -13.61 -2.66 -18.43
C LEU A 181 -15.08 -3.08 -18.30
N LYS A 182 -15.74 -2.73 -17.19
CA LYS A 182 -17.11 -3.13 -16.93
C LYS A 182 -18.13 -2.47 -17.88
N ARG A 183 -17.92 -1.21 -18.30
CA ARG A 183 -18.80 -0.55 -19.30
C ARG A 183 -18.72 -1.25 -20.65
N ILE A 184 -17.50 -1.57 -21.10
CA ILE A 184 -17.27 -2.24 -22.38
C ILE A 184 -17.77 -3.68 -22.34
N ILE A 185 -17.50 -4.42 -21.27
CA ILE A 185 -17.99 -5.80 -21.10
C ILE A 185 -19.51 -5.83 -21.07
N LYS A 186 -20.16 -4.96 -20.29
CA LYS A 186 -21.63 -4.85 -20.29
C LYS A 186 -22.19 -4.59 -21.69
N TYR A 187 -21.53 -3.73 -22.47
CA TYR A 187 -21.95 -3.42 -23.83
C TYR A 187 -21.80 -4.62 -24.78
N THR A 188 -20.63 -5.25 -24.80
CA THR A 188 -20.33 -6.41 -25.68
C THR A 188 -21.21 -7.61 -25.35
N THR A 189 -21.45 -7.87 -24.06
CA THR A 189 -22.40 -8.88 -23.55
C THR A 189 -23.82 -8.61 -24.03
N LYS A 190 -24.32 -7.36 -23.88
CA LYS A 190 -25.66 -6.98 -24.36
C LYS A 190 -25.80 -7.17 -25.88
N LYS A 191 -24.72 -6.92 -26.63
CA LYS A 191 -24.69 -7.07 -28.09
C LYS A 191 -24.32 -8.48 -28.56
N ARG A 192 -23.93 -9.37 -27.66
CA ARG A 192 -23.42 -10.73 -27.95
C ARG A 192 -22.26 -10.71 -28.95
N VAL A 193 -21.38 -9.73 -28.81
CA VAL A 193 -20.19 -9.59 -29.64
C VAL A 193 -19.02 -10.23 -28.92
N SER A 194 -18.27 -11.08 -29.62
CA SER A 194 -16.99 -11.59 -29.14
C SER A 194 -15.87 -10.66 -29.58
N CYS A 195 -15.08 -10.17 -28.63
CA CYS A 195 -13.96 -9.30 -28.95
C CYS A 195 -12.82 -9.42 -27.93
N GLU A 196 -11.62 -9.13 -28.42
CA GLU A 196 -10.43 -8.89 -27.63
C GLU A 196 -10.07 -7.41 -27.73
N ILE A 197 -9.90 -6.74 -26.59
CA ILE A 197 -9.54 -5.33 -26.52
C ILE A 197 -8.29 -5.21 -25.68
N LYS A 198 -7.27 -4.53 -26.19
CA LYS A 198 -6.05 -4.23 -25.44
C LYS A 198 -5.81 -2.72 -25.47
N VAL A 199 -5.80 -2.10 -24.30
CA VAL A 199 -5.45 -0.69 -24.10
C VAL A 199 -4.04 -0.65 -23.53
N SER A 200 -3.11 0.02 -24.19
CA SER A 200 -1.74 0.20 -23.75
C SER A 200 -1.45 1.69 -23.55
N THR A 201 -0.87 2.06 -22.41
CA THR A 201 -0.55 3.45 -22.09
C THR A 201 0.77 3.56 -21.32
N LEU A 202 1.48 4.68 -21.57
CA LEU A 202 2.70 5.08 -20.85
C LEU A 202 2.39 5.93 -19.61
N HIS A 203 1.13 6.33 -19.44
CA HIS A 203 0.69 7.26 -18.41
C HIS A 203 -0.57 6.76 -17.70
N GLU A 204 -0.82 7.28 -16.51
CA GLU A 204 -2.04 7.02 -15.76
C GLU A 204 -3.27 7.54 -16.51
N ILE A 205 -4.31 6.70 -16.56
CA ILE A 205 -5.62 7.03 -17.11
C ILE A 205 -6.48 7.69 -16.02
N ASP A 206 -6.83 8.96 -16.21
CA ASP A 206 -7.82 9.67 -15.39
C ASP A 206 -9.26 9.46 -15.90
N PHE A 207 -10.27 9.99 -15.19
CA PHE A 207 -11.68 9.82 -15.57
C PHE A 207 -12.04 10.39 -16.94
N LYS A 208 -11.46 11.54 -17.32
CA LYS A 208 -11.76 12.20 -18.59
C LYS A 208 -11.24 11.34 -19.74
N VAL A 209 -10.00 10.88 -19.62
CA VAL A 209 -9.37 9.94 -20.56
C VAL A 209 -10.14 8.63 -20.59
N GLY A 210 -10.52 8.07 -19.44
CA GLY A 210 -11.27 6.83 -19.37
C GLY A 210 -12.66 6.90 -20.00
N GLU A 211 -13.37 8.02 -19.84
CA GLU A 211 -14.64 8.24 -20.52
C GLU A 211 -14.48 8.34 -22.04
N ALA A 212 -13.42 9.03 -22.51
CA ALA A 212 -13.09 9.10 -23.93
C ALA A 212 -12.78 7.72 -24.52
N ILE A 213 -11.93 6.94 -23.84
CA ILE A 213 -11.61 5.55 -24.21
C ILE A 213 -12.89 4.71 -24.29
N ALA A 214 -13.74 4.75 -23.26
CA ALA A 214 -14.97 3.97 -23.22
C ALA A 214 -15.94 4.34 -24.35
N LYS A 215 -16.12 5.64 -24.62
CA LYS A 215 -16.96 6.13 -25.74
C LYS A 215 -16.42 5.65 -27.08
N GLN A 216 -15.11 5.83 -27.33
CA GLN A 216 -14.48 5.46 -28.60
C GLN A 216 -14.54 3.94 -28.84
N LEU A 217 -14.29 3.13 -27.81
CA LEU A 217 -14.43 1.67 -27.89
C LEU A 217 -15.87 1.24 -28.19
N ILE A 218 -16.87 1.82 -27.53
CA ILE A 218 -18.29 1.52 -27.79
C ILE A 218 -18.68 1.88 -29.22
N GLU A 219 -18.27 3.05 -29.70
CA GLU A 219 -18.50 3.45 -31.09
C GLU A 219 -17.81 2.50 -32.07
N LYS A 220 -16.61 2.04 -31.75
CA LYS A 220 -15.89 1.09 -32.58
C LYS A 220 -16.59 -0.26 -32.66
N ILE A 221 -16.99 -0.81 -31.51
CA ILE A 221 -17.76 -2.07 -31.44
C ILE A 221 -19.06 -1.97 -32.23
N LYS A 222 -19.71 -0.79 -32.27
CA LYS A 222 -20.93 -0.57 -33.07
C LYS A 222 -20.69 -0.64 -34.59
N LYS A 223 -19.53 -0.15 -35.03
CA LYS A 223 -19.21 0.07 -36.45
C LYS A 223 -18.40 -1.07 -37.07
N SER A 224 -17.70 -1.87 -36.26
CA SER A 224 -16.71 -2.81 -36.79
C SER A 224 -17.33 -4.04 -37.43
N SER A 225 -16.92 -4.30 -38.67
CA SER A 225 -17.07 -5.55 -39.42
C SER A 225 -15.71 -6.25 -39.63
N GLN A 226 -14.61 -5.69 -39.12
CA GLN A 226 -13.24 -6.10 -39.41
C GLN A 226 -12.50 -6.74 -38.22
N VAL A 227 -11.51 -7.56 -38.61
CA VAL A 227 -10.56 -8.30 -37.77
C VAL A 227 -9.31 -7.42 -37.64
N ASP A 228 -9.03 -6.94 -36.42
CA ASP A 228 -7.83 -6.18 -35.99
C ASP A 228 -7.70 -4.72 -36.42
N GLU A 229 -7.86 -3.82 -35.45
CA GLU A 229 -7.62 -2.39 -35.62
C GLU A 229 -6.88 -1.80 -34.41
N VAL A 230 -5.95 -0.88 -34.68
CA VAL A 230 -5.25 -0.08 -33.65
C VAL A 230 -5.71 1.37 -33.75
N MET A 231 -6.13 1.94 -32.63
CA MET A 231 -6.61 3.31 -32.49
C MET A 231 -5.77 4.04 -31.45
N ASN A 232 -5.69 5.36 -31.56
CA ASN A 232 -5.13 6.21 -30.51
C ASN A 232 -6.24 7.06 -29.89
N CYS A 233 -6.26 7.15 -28.56
CA CYS A 233 -7.19 7.96 -27.78
C CYS A 233 -6.44 8.59 -26.62
N GLU A 234 -6.32 9.92 -26.59
CA GLU A 234 -5.76 10.64 -25.43
C GLU A 234 -4.40 10.07 -24.95
N GLY A 235 -3.50 9.76 -25.88
CA GLY A 235 -2.18 9.18 -25.58
C GLY A 235 -2.17 7.68 -25.27
N CYS A 236 -3.33 7.02 -25.27
CA CYS A 236 -3.46 5.57 -25.14
C CYS A 236 -3.56 4.90 -26.52
N SER A 237 -2.86 3.78 -26.70
CA SER A 237 -3.00 2.90 -27.86
C SER A 237 -4.06 1.83 -27.56
N ILE A 238 -5.02 1.65 -28.44
CA ILE A 238 -6.15 0.74 -28.26
C ILE A 238 -6.18 -0.23 -29.44
N SER A 239 -5.87 -1.49 -29.19
CA SER A 239 -6.06 -2.60 -30.12
C SER A 239 -7.43 -3.22 -29.91
N TYR A 240 -8.21 -3.36 -30.97
CA TYR A 240 -9.51 -4.03 -31.00
C TYR A 240 -9.48 -5.17 -32.02
N ARG A 241 -9.86 -6.37 -31.58
CA ARG A 241 -10.01 -7.56 -32.40
C ARG A 241 -11.41 -8.12 -32.26
N ALA A 242 -12.18 -8.14 -33.35
CA ALA A 242 -13.40 -8.94 -33.41
C ALA A 242 -13.04 -10.43 -33.48
N MET A 243 -13.67 -11.25 -32.64
CA MET A 243 -13.38 -12.69 -32.57
C MET A 243 -14.55 -13.49 -33.14
N SER A 244 -14.28 -14.37 -34.10
CA SER A 244 -15.27 -15.33 -34.61
C SER A 244 -15.40 -16.55 -33.69
N LEU A 245 -14.32 -16.92 -33.01
CA LEU A 245 -14.21 -17.99 -32.00
C LEU A 245 -13.22 -17.53 -30.91
N PRO A 246 -13.32 -18.02 -29.66
CA PRO A 246 -12.35 -17.69 -28.62
C PRO A 246 -10.94 -18.14 -29.03
N PRO A 247 -9.88 -17.38 -28.69
CA PRO A 247 -8.51 -17.71 -29.09
C PRO A 247 -8.06 -19.06 -28.52
N PHE A 248 -7.14 -19.71 -29.23
CA PHE A 248 -6.70 -21.10 -29.03
C PHE A 248 -5.96 -21.42 -27.71
N ASN A 249 -5.90 -20.49 -26.74
CA ASN A 249 -5.22 -20.69 -25.44
C ASN A 249 -6.20 -20.75 -24.26
N VAL A 250 -7.47 -20.98 -24.55
CA VAL A 250 -8.55 -20.97 -23.59
C VAL A 250 -8.81 -22.43 -23.17
N VAL A 251 -8.18 -22.89 -22.09
CA VAL A 251 -8.34 -24.26 -21.59
C VAL A 251 -9.61 -24.34 -20.72
N PRO A 252 -10.55 -25.25 -21.00
CA PRO A 252 -11.72 -25.43 -20.13
C PRO A 252 -11.27 -25.92 -18.76
N SER A 253 -11.49 -25.13 -17.71
CA SER A 253 -11.42 -25.58 -16.32
C SER A 253 -12.87 -25.82 -15.82
N GLY A 254 -13.06 -26.70 -14.84
CA GLY A 254 -14.39 -27.23 -14.47
C GLY A 254 -15.50 -26.20 -14.19
N THR A 255 -15.15 -24.94 -13.93
CA THR A 255 -16.09 -23.82 -13.71
C THR A 255 -15.88 -22.62 -14.64
N GLY A 256 -14.92 -22.67 -15.58
CA GLY A 256 -14.50 -21.53 -16.38
C GLY A 256 -13.51 -21.86 -17.48
N PHE A 257 -12.80 -20.84 -17.95
CA PHE A 257 -11.76 -20.94 -18.95
C PHE A 257 -10.62 -20.04 -18.50
N ASP A 258 -9.41 -20.57 -18.36
CA ASP A 258 -8.26 -19.76 -17.97
C ASP A 258 -7.65 -19.11 -19.22
N ILE A 259 -7.62 -17.77 -19.25
CA ILE A 259 -6.86 -17.03 -20.27
C ILE A 259 -5.46 -16.83 -19.71
N PHE A 260 -4.50 -17.61 -20.22
CA PHE A 260 -3.08 -17.41 -19.92
C PHE A 260 -2.58 -16.20 -20.70
N VAL A 261 -2.44 -15.06 -20.00
CA VAL A 261 -1.74 -13.89 -20.51
C VAL A 261 -0.37 -13.89 -19.88
N ASP A 262 0.66 -13.79 -20.71
CA ASP A 262 2.01 -13.42 -20.28
C ASP A 262 1.95 -11.94 -19.84
N SER A 263 1.41 -11.69 -18.65
CA SER A 263 1.02 -10.35 -18.22
C SER A 263 2.25 -9.57 -17.79
N LYS A 264 2.52 -8.45 -18.46
CA LYS A 264 3.47 -7.45 -17.95
C LYS A 264 2.97 -6.87 -16.63
N GLU A 265 3.89 -6.38 -15.80
CA GLU A 265 3.55 -5.58 -14.62
C GLU A 265 2.54 -4.48 -14.99
N GLY A 266 1.55 -4.22 -14.12
CA GLY A 266 0.51 -3.22 -14.39
C GLY A 266 -0.71 -3.70 -15.20
N THR A 267 -0.70 -4.91 -15.77
CA THR A 267 -1.84 -5.39 -16.57
C THR A 267 -3.09 -5.67 -15.73
N GLN A 268 -4.24 -5.12 -16.12
CA GLN A 268 -5.58 -5.50 -15.65
C GLN A 268 -6.32 -6.32 -16.70
N LEU A 269 -6.97 -7.41 -16.28
CA LEU A 269 -7.72 -8.33 -17.13
C LEU A 269 -9.14 -8.51 -16.58
N GLU A 270 -10.13 -8.37 -17.45
CA GLU A 270 -11.49 -8.83 -17.18
C GLU A 270 -12.03 -9.64 -18.37
N THR A 271 -12.67 -10.77 -18.07
CA THR A 271 -13.18 -11.72 -19.06
C THR A 271 -14.63 -12.05 -18.76
N GLN A 272 -15.49 -12.03 -19.76
CA GLN A 272 -16.88 -12.46 -19.61
C GLN A 272 -17.30 -13.42 -20.72
N MET A 273 -18.07 -14.44 -20.30
CA MET A 273 -18.58 -15.49 -21.16
C MET A 273 -20.09 -15.55 -21.13
N LEU A 274 -20.69 -15.81 -22.29
CA LEU A 274 -22.11 -16.13 -22.42
C LEU A 274 -22.30 -17.54 -22.95
N ARG A 275 -23.10 -18.35 -22.27
CA ARG A 275 -23.48 -19.70 -22.70
C ARG A 275 -24.96 -19.76 -23.09
N ASP A 276 -25.33 -20.71 -23.95
CA ASP A 276 -26.72 -21.04 -24.23
C ASP A 276 -27.32 -21.97 -23.15
N LYS A 277 -28.61 -22.31 -23.28
CA LYS A 277 -29.31 -23.22 -22.34
C LYS A 277 -28.75 -24.64 -22.31
N LYS A 278 -27.95 -25.03 -23.31
CA LYS A 278 -27.29 -26.33 -23.42
C LYS A 278 -25.83 -26.27 -22.92
N GLY A 279 -25.38 -25.12 -22.43
CA GLY A 279 -24.01 -24.89 -21.96
C GLY A 279 -23.00 -24.53 -23.06
N ASN A 280 -23.40 -24.40 -24.32
CA ASN A 280 -22.50 -24.05 -25.42
C ASN A 280 -22.10 -22.57 -25.35
N LEU A 281 -20.84 -22.27 -25.67
CA LEU A 281 -20.33 -20.90 -25.71
C LEU A 281 -20.97 -20.10 -26.85
N ARG A 282 -21.50 -18.91 -26.53
CA ARG A 282 -22.10 -17.96 -27.49
C ARG A 282 -21.25 -16.72 -27.72
N ALA A 283 -20.62 -16.20 -26.68
CA ALA A 283 -19.73 -15.04 -26.79
C ALA A 283 -18.64 -15.08 -25.73
N LEU A 284 -17.46 -14.57 -26.08
CA LEU A 284 -16.34 -14.32 -25.17
C LEU A 284 -15.85 -12.89 -25.40
N SER A 285 -15.85 -12.09 -24.33
CA SER A 285 -15.22 -10.77 -24.31
C SER A 285 -14.02 -10.81 -23.39
N ALA A 286 -12.85 -10.43 -23.89
CA ALA A 286 -11.63 -10.25 -23.11
C ALA A 286 -11.14 -8.82 -23.28
N MET A 287 -10.82 -8.16 -22.17
CA MET A 287 -10.22 -6.82 -22.20
C MET A 287 -9.02 -6.72 -21.27
N PHE A 288 -7.95 -6.16 -21.83
CA PHE A 288 -6.66 -5.92 -21.18
C PHE A 288 -6.40 -4.43 -21.13
N ILE A 289 -5.98 -3.92 -19.97
CA ILE A 289 -5.39 -2.58 -19.84
C ILE A 289 -3.97 -2.76 -19.32
N GLU A 290 -2.99 -2.43 -20.16
CA GLU A 290 -1.56 -2.47 -19.87
C GLU A 290 -1.06 -1.05 -19.62
N THR A 291 -0.67 -0.77 -18.39
CA THR A 291 0.07 0.43 -18.01
C THR A 291 1.55 0.05 -17.88
N GLU A 292 2.44 0.76 -18.56
CA GLU A 292 3.83 0.75 -18.10
C GLU A 292 3.86 1.33 -16.69
N GLY A 293 4.42 0.57 -15.72
CA GLY A 293 4.48 0.95 -14.32
C GLY A 293 5.15 2.32 -14.11
N LEU A 294 5.01 2.87 -12.90
CA LEU A 294 5.45 4.20 -12.46
C LEU A 294 6.90 4.55 -12.89
N LYS A 295 7.11 4.96 -14.14
CA LYS A 295 8.42 5.35 -14.70
C LYS A 295 9.05 6.58 -14.02
N ASP A 296 8.33 7.22 -13.10
CA ASP A 296 8.72 8.47 -12.44
C ASP A 296 8.67 8.39 -10.89
N LEU A 297 8.53 7.20 -10.30
CA LEU A 297 8.45 7.09 -8.83
C LEU A 297 9.74 7.56 -8.15
N GLU A 298 10.89 7.22 -8.74
CA GLU A 298 12.21 7.63 -8.23
C GLU A 298 12.35 9.15 -8.20
N SER A 299 12.06 9.85 -9.30
CA SER A 299 12.25 11.30 -9.35
C SER A 299 11.25 12.06 -8.47
N LYS A 300 10.01 11.55 -8.36
CA LYS A 300 9.03 12.05 -7.38
C LYS A 300 9.53 11.87 -5.94
N LEU A 301 10.07 10.70 -5.61
CA LEU A 301 10.65 10.43 -4.29
C LEU A 301 11.78 11.41 -3.95
N ILE A 302 12.74 11.57 -4.85
CA ILE A 302 13.88 12.48 -4.64
C ILE A 302 13.41 13.93 -4.50
N THR A 303 12.37 14.34 -5.24
CA THR A 303 11.79 15.67 -5.10
C THR A 303 11.19 15.86 -3.71
N ARG A 304 10.40 14.90 -3.22
CA ARG A 304 9.83 14.96 -1.85
C ARG A 304 10.90 14.91 -0.76
N LEU A 305 11.95 14.13 -0.94
CA LEU A 305 13.09 14.09 -0.02
C LEU A 305 13.81 15.45 0.05
N ARG A 306 14.01 16.10 -1.10
CA ARG A 306 14.60 17.44 -1.16
C ARG A 306 13.72 18.46 -0.44
N ASP A 307 12.41 18.40 -0.61
CA ASP A 307 11.47 19.29 0.08
C ASP A 307 11.51 19.06 1.60
N ALA A 308 11.41 17.81 2.04
CA ALA A 308 11.49 17.42 3.44
C ALA A 308 12.82 17.86 4.10
N SER A 309 13.94 17.63 3.41
CA SER A 309 15.27 18.01 3.90
C SER A 309 15.43 19.51 4.12
N LYS A 310 14.69 20.36 3.40
CA LYS A 310 14.74 21.82 3.58
C LYS A 310 13.94 22.29 4.79
N GLN A 311 12.97 21.50 5.23
CA GLN A 311 12.15 21.82 6.40
C GLN A 311 12.89 21.48 7.69
N ILE A 312 13.73 20.44 7.70
CA ILE A 312 14.53 20.06 8.87
C ILE A 312 15.75 21.00 9.02
N PRO A 313 15.98 21.59 10.20
CA PRO A 313 17.16 22.43 10.44
C PRO A 313 18.48 21.70 10.19
N SER A 314 19.44 22.35 9.53
CA SER A 314 20.69 21.72 9.07
C SER A 314 21.67 21.31 10.17
N ASP A 315 21.51 21.88 11.37
CA ASP A 315 22.31 21.63 12.57
C ASP A 315 21.65 20.63 13.54
N GLU A 316 20.43 20.18 13.24
CA GLU A 316 19.64 19.31 14.09
C GLU A 316 19.51 17.90 13.50
N GLN A 317 19.03 16.95 14.32
CA GLN A 317 18.82 15.56 13.91
C GLN A 317 17.42 15.36 13.33
N GLY A 318 17.34 14.71 12.17
CA GLY A 318 16.11 14.60 11.37
C GLY A 318 15.75 13.18 10.96
N VAL A 319 14.46 12.86 10.98
CA VAL A 319 13.90 11.62 10.45
C VAL A 319 12.80 11.95 9.45
N VAL A 320 12.85 11.38 8.25
CA VAL A 320 11.85 11.62 7.20
C VAL A 320 11.03 10.37 6.95
N HIS A 321 9.71 10.47 7.06
CA HIS A 321 8.76 9.42 6.70
C HIS A 321 8.17 9.71 5.32
N ILE A 322 8.21 8.72 4.42
CA ILE A 322 7.62 8.83 3.09
C ILE A 322 6.62 7.70 2.84
N LEU A 323 5.36 8.07 2.61
CA LEU A 323 4.35 7.14 2.13
C LEU A 323 4.52 6.93 0.62
N ILE A 324 4.80 5.70 0.21
CA ILE A 324 4.80 5.31 -1.21
C ILE A 324 3.37 4.98 -1.67
N PRO A 325 3.05 5.16 -2.98
CA PRO A 325 1.72 4.90 -3.50
C PRO A 325 1.29 3.46 -3.27
N TYR A 326 -0.02 3.21 -3.34
CA TYR A 326 -0.55 1.86 -3.24
C TYR A 326 0.06 0.96 -4.34
N THR A 327 0.48 -0.26 -3.98
CA THR A 327 1.04 -1.24 -4.92
C THR A 327 0.45 -2.63 -4.70
N LYS A 328 0.49 -3.51 -5.71
CA LYS A 328 0.17 -4.92 -5.47
C LYS A 328 1.28 -5.48 -4.57
N GLY A 329 0.95 -6.31 -3.58
CA GLY A 329 1.93 -6.83 -2.62
C GLY A 329 3.18 -7.41 -3.28
N LYS A 330 3.01 -8.20 -4.35
CA LYS A 330 4.12 -8.79 -5.11
C LYS A 330 5.11 -7.76 -5.69
N ASP A 331 4.64 -6.57 -6.04
CA ASP A 331 5.45 -5.52 -6.67
C ASP A 331 6.08 -4.59 -5.61
N LEU A 332 5.59 -4.61 -4.37
CA LEU A 332 5.99 -3.70 -3.30
C LEU A 332 7.48 -3.81 -2.97
N HIS A 333 7.99 -5.04 -2.83
CA HIS A 333 9.39 -5.25 -2.50
C HIS A 333 10.32 -4.79 -3.62
N SER A 334 10.00 -5.11 -4.88
CA SER A 334 10.75 -4.64 -6.05
C SER A 334 10.82 -3.11 -6.11
N ILE A 335 9.71 -2.43 -5.78
CA ILE A 335 9.65 -0.97 -5.72
C ILE A 335 10.53 -0.44 -4.59
N ILE A 336 10.39 -0.98 -3.37
CA ILE A 336 11.21 -0.56 -2.22
C ILE A 336 12.69 -0.80 -2.52
N ASP A 337 13.03 -1.88 -3.22
CA ASP A 337 14.41 -2.22 -3.58
C ASP A 337 15.05 -1.19 -4.50
N ALA A 338 14.33 -0.86 -5.56
CA ALA A 338 14.78 0.16 -6.50
C ALA A 338 14.97 1.52 -5.82
N LEU A 339 14.07 1.87 -4.90
CA LEU A 339 14.13 3.14 -4.17
C LEU A 339 15.21 3.14 -3.09
N PHE A 340 15.45 2.02 -2.40
CA PHE A 340 16.34 1.95 -1.24
C PHE A 340 17.73 2.47 -1.57
N ASN A 341 18.38 1.92 -2.59
CA ASN A 341 19.76 2.24 -2.94
C ASN A 341 19.91 3.71 -3.35
N LYS A 342 18.87 4.28 -3.97
CA LYS A 342 18.82 5.70 -4.35
C LYS A 342 18.74 6.59 -3.12
N VAL A 343 17.86 6.28 -2.18
CA VAL A 343 17.73 7.04 -0.93
C VAL A 343 18.99 6.92 -0.09
N PHE A 344 19.54 5.72 0.08
CA PHE A 344 20.76 5.49 0.86
C PHE A 344 21.94 6.31 0.32
N SER A 345 22.11 6.33 -1.01
CA SER A 345 23.15 7.15 -1.67
C SER A 345 22.87 8.65 -1.56
N TRP A 346 21.61 9.04 -1.61
CA TRP A 346 21.19 10.44 -1.49
C TRP A 346 21.44 10.98 -0.07
N LEU A 347 21.15 10.20 0.97
CA LEU A 347 21.30 10.58 2.38
C LEU A 347 22.71 11.01 2.76
N LYS A 348 23.75 10.44 2.13
CA LYS A 348 25.16 10.84 2.35
C LYS A 348 25.41 12.33 2.11
N ARG A 349 24.60 12.99 1.28
CA ARG A 349 24.71 14.42 0.97
C ARG A 349 23.87 15.31 1.89
N HIS A 350 23.11 14.71 2.79
CA HIS A 350 22.15 15.38 3.68
C HIS A 350 22.38 14.90 5.13
N PRO A 351 23.53 15.26 5.72
CA PRO A 351 23.99 14.67 6.97
C PRO A 351 23.16 15.06 8.21
N HIS A 352 22.32 16.09 8.13
CA HIS A 352 21.35 16.40 9.19
C HIS A 352 20.16 15.42 9.24
N LEU A 353 20.00 14.56 8.23
CA LEU A 353 19.02 13.49 8.23
C LEU A 353 19.67 12.19 8.71
N ASN A 354 19.14 11.58 9.75
CA ASN A 354 19.62 10.31 10.29
C ASN A 354 19.02 9.10 9.58
N ALA A 355 17.77 9.21 9.14
CA ALA A 355 17.08 8.11 8.48
C ALA A 355 15.92 8.60 7.61
N VAL A 356 15.61 7.78 6.59
CA VAL A 356 14.36 7.87 5.81
C VAL A 356 13.60 6.58 5.99
N ILE A 357 12.29 6.67 6.27
CA ILE A 357 11.41 5.51 6.37
C ILE A 357 10.49 5.51 5.15
N LEU A 358 10.61 4.48 4.30
CA LEU A 358 9.67 4.26 3.20
C LEU A 358 8.54 3.36 3.69
N THR A 359 7.32 3.88 3.72
CA THR A 359 6.13 3.14 4.16
C THR A 359 5.24 2.84 2.97
N GLY A 360 5.06 1.57 2.64
CA GLY A 360 4.16 1.09 1.60
C GLY A 360 2.92 0.40 2.15
N ARG A 361 1.86 0.41 1.33
CA ARG A 361 0.56 -0.21 1.62
C ARG A 361 0.26 -1.29 0.58
N TYR A 362 -0.21 -2.46 1.03
CA TYR A 362 -0.59 -3.57 0.15
C TYR A 362 -1.73 -4.42 0.72
N PHE A 363 -2.41 -5.20 -0.13
CA PHE A 363 -3.41 -6.18 0.31
C PHE A 363 -2.77 -7.52 0.65
N ASP A 364 -3.12 -8.10 1.81
CA ASP A 364 -2.76 -9.49 2.17
C ASP A 364 -3.71 -10.48 1.45
N PRO A 365 -3.22 -11.28 0.48
CA PRO A 365 -4.05 -12.21 -0.29
C PRO A 365 -4.42 -13.48 0.49
N ASN A 366 -3.81 -13.73 1.65
CA ASN A 366 -4.01 -14.97 2.42
C ASN A 366 -5.21 -14.93 3.37
N ILE A 367 -5.84 -13.77 3.55
CA ILE A 367 -7.04 -13.64 4.36
C ILE A 367 -8.24 -14.04 3.50
N GLN A 368 -8.44 -15.35 3.35
CA GLN A 368 -9.53 -15.91 2.53
C GLN A 368 -10.89 -15.97 3.27
N ASN A 369 -10.91 -15.75 4.59
CA ASN A 369 -12.08 -16.05 5.44
C ASN A 369 -12.60 -14.89 6.31
N LEU A 370 -12.53 -13.66 5.84
CA LEU A 370 -13.30 -12.56 6.42
C LEU A 370 -13.98 -11.78 5.30
N ASP A 371 -15.25 -12.12 5.09
CA ASP A 371 -16.29 -11.34 4.44
C ASP A 371 -15.85 -9.91 4.04
N ARG A 372 -15.38 -9.74 2.79
CA ARG A 372 -15.17 -8.49 2.05
C ARG A 372 -14.27 -7.38 2.63
N ASN A 373 -13.36 -7.64 3.57
CA ASN A 373 -12.46 -6.60 4.09
C ASN A 373 -10.98 -6.96 3.88
N GLN A 374 -10.40 -6.46 2.78
CA GLN A 374 -9.02 -6.76 2.34
C GLN A 374 -7.98 -5.97 3.15
N VAL A 375 -7.61 -6.43 4.35
CA VAL A 375 -6.64 -5.74 5.24
C VAL A 375 -5.46 -5.10 4.46
N ILE A 376 -5.35 -3.77 4.54
CA ILE A 376 -4.16 -3.03 4.11
C ILE A 376 -3.09 -3.32 5.16
N LYS A 377 -2.06 -4.05 4.76
CA LYS A 377 -0.84 -4.17 5.55
C LYS A 377 0.14 -3.09 5.16
N TYR A 378 0.95 -2.71 6.13
CA TYR A 378 2.04 -1.77 5.93
C TYR A 378 3.35 -2.52 5.90
N HIS A 379 4.24 -2.05 5.05
CA HIS A 379 5.63 -2.41 5.09
C HIS A 379 6.43 -1.13 5.21
N SER A 380 7.21 -0.99 6.28
CA SER A 380 8.11 0.13 6.46
C SER A 380 9.55 -0.34 6.29
N ALA A 381 10.32 0.29 5.41
CA ALA A 381 11.75 0.06 5.26
C ALA A 381 12.51 1.27 5.82
N VAL A 382 13.32 1.07 6.86
CA VAL A 382 14.15 2.13 7.44
C VAL A 382 15.48 2.18 6.68
N ILE A 383 15.82 3.34 6.15
CA ILE A 383 17.03 3.58 5.36
C ILE A 383 17.91 4.52 6.20
N PRO A 384 18.93 4.00 6.90
CA PRO A 384 19.76 4.84 7.74
C PRO A 384 20.73 5.66 6.88
N ASN A 385 21.14 6.82 7.38
CA ASN A 385 22.23 7.59 6.81
C ASN A 385 23.56 7.01 7.30
N SER A 386 24.49 6.71 6.38
CA SER A 386 25.82 6.23 6.74
C SER A 386 26.73 7.33 7.31
N GLU A 387 26.44 8.61 7.02
CA GLU A 387 27.29 9.75 7.37
C GLU A 387 26.45 10.90 7.98
N PRO A 388 25.73 10.69 9.10
CA PRO A 388 24.99 11.77 9.73
C PRO A 388 25.94 12.71 10.50
N ASN A 389 25.60 14.01 10.59
CA ASN A 389 26.34 15.03 11.33
C ASN A 389 26.36 14.76 12.85
N GLY A 390 25.39 13.99 13.35
CA GLY A 390 25.31 13.53 14.72
C GLY A 390 24.56 12.21 14.82
N SER A 391 24.70 11.53 15.95
CA SER A 391 23.86 10.37 16.26
C SER A 391 22.51 10.83 16.80
N LEU A 392 21.47 10.03 16.56
CA LEU A 392 20.20 10.21 17.26
C LEU A 392 20.43 10.14 18.77
N PRO A 393 19.70 10.94 19.58
CA PRO A 393 19.83 10.93 21.03
C PRO A 393 19.66 9.53 21.64
N GLU A 394 20.45 9.22 22.66
CA GLU A 394 20.30 7.97 23.40
C GLU A 394 18.87 7.85 23.95
N GLY A 395 18.25 6.69 23.75
CA GLY A 395 16.86 6.42 24.12
C GLY A 395 15.85 6.66 23.00
N PHE A 396 16.23 7.32 21.91
CA PHE A 396 15.37 7.46 20.73
C PHE A 396 15.26 6.13 19.97
N SER A 397 14.04 5.65 19.80
CA SER A 397 13.59 4.60 18.89
C SER A 397 12.73 5.14 17.74
N ILE A 398 13.06 4.77 16.51
CA ILE A 398 12.14 4.96 15.38
C ILE A 398 10.96 4.00 15.59
N PRO A 399 9.70 4.47 15.64
CA PRO A 399 8.55 3.58 15.64
C PRO A 399 8.41 2.98 14.24
N TYR A 400 8.33 1.66 14.16
CA TYR A 400 8.08 0.94 12.92
C TYR A 400 7.04 -0.15 13.19
N LEU A 401 6.22 -0.43 12.18
CA LEU A 401 5.11 -1.37 12.28
C LEU A 401 5.65 -2.80 12.23
N GLN A 402 5.57 -3.49 13.35
CA GLN A 402 5.94 -4.90 13.47
C GLN A 402 4.69 -5.78 13.31
N ASP A 403 4.59 -6.49 12.18
CA ASP A 403 3.79 -7.72 12.06
C ASP A 403 4.79 -8.88 12.15
N VAL A 404 5.17 -9.31 13.36
CA VAL A 404 6.08 -10.46 13.53
C VAL A 404 5.25 -11.71 13.82
N SER A 405 5.23 -12.67 12.89
CA SER A 405 4.64 -13.99 13.16
C SER A 405 5.54 -14.78 14.13
N SER A 406 4.95 -15.53 15.07
CA SER A 406 5.69 -16.31 16.06
C SER A 406 6.65 -17.32 15.42
N CYS A 407 7.95 -17.07 15.55
CA CYS A 407 9.01 -18.03 15.26
C CYS A 407 9.76 -18.39 16.53
N VAL A 408 10.28 -19.62 16.57
CA VAL A 408 11.07 -20.12 17.69
C VAL A 408 12.54 -19.79 17.45
N PHE A 409 13.15 -19.07 18.39
CA PHE A 409 14.54 -18.67 18.33
C PHE A 409 15.40 -19.52 19.26
N SER A 410 16.61 -19.86 18.81
CA SER A 410 17.65 -20.37 19.69
C SER A 410 18.94 -19.58 19.44
N THR A 411 19.46 -18.94 20.49
CA THR A 411 20.81 -18.38 20.50
C THR A 411 21.82 -19.52 20.56
N LEU A 412 22.81 -19.51 19.65
CA LEU A 412 23.87 -20.51 19.65
C LEU A 412 25.05 -20.10 20.55
N LEU A 413 25.48 -18.84 20.42
CA LEU A 413 26.59 -18.20 21.14
C LEU A 413 26.27 -16.70 21.30
N GLU A 414 27.04 -15.98 22.13
CA GLU A 414 26.91 -14.52 22.28
C GLU A 414 27.07 -13.82 20.92
N GLY A 415 26.02 -13.13 20.48
CA GLY A 415 25.98 -12.46 19.17
C GLY A 415 25.69 -13.38 17.98
N GLN A 416 25.33 -14.66 18.16
CA GLN A 416 24.92 -15.54 17.07
C GLN A 416 23.48 -16.02 17.23
N LEU A 417 22.61 -15.70 16.26
CA LEU A 417 21.26 -16.28 16.23
C LEU A 417 21.17 -17.38 15.20
N LYS A 418 20.49 -18.47 15.58
CA LYS A 418 20.06 -19.53 14.68
C LYS A 418 18.55 -19.50 14.57
N PHE A 419 18.08 -19.35 13.34
CA PHE A 419 16.67 -19.48 13.01
C PHE A 419 16.35 -20.94 12.67
N THR A 420 15.11 -21.36 12.90
CA THR A 420 14.59 -22.64 12.43
C THR A 420 13.15 -22.40 12.00
N LEU A 421 12.94 -22.32 10.69
CA LEU A 421 11.61 -22.24 10.11
C LEU A 421 11.00 -23.64 10.07
N LEU A 422 9.88 -23.87 10.76
CA LEU A 422 9.14 -25.14 10.68
C LEU A 422 8.27 -25.14 9.42
N ALA A 423 8.49 -26.10 8.53
CA ALA A 423 8.00 -26.06 7.16
C ALA A 423 6.48 -26.37 6.99
N GLN A 424 5.91 -25.60 6.05
CA GLN A 424 4.75 -25.85 5.18
C GLN A 424 3.30 -25.49 5.56
N SER A 425 2.81 -25.65 6.78
CA SER A 425 1.47 -25.10 7.08
C SER A 425 1.49 -23.57 7.23
N SER A 426 2.61 -23.01 7.69
CA SER A 426 2.79 -21.58 7.98
C SER A 426 3.22 -20.72 6.78
N ALA A 427 3.88 -21.27 5.75
CA ALA A 427 4.44 -20.45 4.67
C ALA A 427 3.38 -19.79 3.77
N LYS A 428 2.29 -20.51 3.46
CA LYS A 428 1.13 -19.91 2.78
C LYS A 428 0.39 -18.92 3.68
N GLU A 429 0.28 -19.20 4.98
CA GLU A 429 -0.32 -18.27 5.95
C GLU A 429 0.52 -17.01 6.14
N ASN A 430 1.82 -17.07 5.81
CA ASN A 430 2.79 -16.00 5.99
C ASN A 430 3.20 -15.27 4.71
N LEU A 431 2.58 -15.49 3.54
CA LEU A 431 2.96 -14.71 2.33
C LEU A 431 2.80 -13.21 2.58
N GLY A 432 3.82 -12.45 2.17
CA GLY A 432 3.90 -11.01 2.40
C GLY A 432 4.23 -10.61 3.84
N ARG A 433 4.37 -11.57 4.78
CA ARG A 433 4.56 -11.27 6.20
C ARG A 433 6.01 -11.30 6.62
N THR A 434 6.35 -10.38 7.51
CA THR A 434 7.59 -10.41 8.26
C THR A 434 7.50 -11.54 9.30
N ILE A 435 8.43 -12.47 9.21
CA ILE A 435 8.54 -13.60 10.12
C ILE A 435 9.41 -13.24 11.31
N TYR A 436 10.44 -12.43 11.06
CA TYR A 436 11.33 -11.95 12.09
C TYR A 436 11.86 -10.58 11.71
N TYR A 437 11.97 -9.72 12.70
CA TYR A 437 12.57 -8.42 12.55
C TYR A 437 13.26 -8.04 13.85
N GLU A 438 14.50 -7.60 13.72
CA GLU A 438 15.25 -7.01 14.82
C GLU A 438 16.01 -5.80 14.27
N ALA A 439 16.00 -4.72 15.03
CA ALA A 439 16.71 -3.50 14.67
C ALA A 439 17.21 -2.80 15.91
N THR A 440 18.32 -2.07 15.75
CA THR A 440 18.70 -1.05 16.71
C THR A 440 17.59 0.00 16.79
N LYS A 441 17.45 0.65 17.95
CA LYS A 441 16.41 1.66 18.18
C LYS A 441 16.45 2.79 17.14
N ASP A 442 17.65 3.22 16.77
CA ASP A 442 17.90 4.25 15.77
C ASP A 442 17.78 3.75 14.30
N GLY A 443 17.51 2.46 14.08
CA GLY A 443 17.41 1.86 12.76
C GLY A 443 18.73 1.75 11.99
N SER A 444 19.87 2.05 12.62
CA SER A 444 21.20 1.99 11.99
C SER A 444 21.61 0.58 11.58
N LYS A 445 21.14 -0.45 12.31
CA LYS A 445 21.35 -1.87 12.01
C LYS A 445 20.01 -2.59 12.05
N GLN A 446 19.69 -3.35 11.00
CA GLN A 446 18.42 -4.08 10.90
C GLN A 446 18.62 -5.46 10.28
N ILE A 447 17.82 -6.42 10.74
CA ILE A 447 17.56 -7.68 10.08
C ILE A 447 16.05 -7.82 9.89
N ARG A 448 15.68 -8.29 8.70
CA ARG A 448 14.32 -8.69 8.42
C ARG A 448 14.32 -10.02 7.70
N VAL A 449 13.48 -10.94 8.16
CA VAL A 449 13.16 -12.17 7.47
C VAL A 449 11.68 -12.14 7.16
N PHE A 450 11.31 -12.30 5.89
CA PHE A 450 9.92 -12.25 5.46
C PHE A 450 9.66 -13.23 4.31
N VAL A 451 8.42 -13.68 4.17
CA VAL A 451 8.02 -14.50 3.02
C VAL A 451 7.49 -13.57 1.94
N THR A 452 8.04 -13.66 0.73
CA THR A 452 7.54 -12.89 -0.43
C THR A 452 6.20 -13.45 -0.91
N PHE A 453 5.51 -12.70 -1.77
CA PHE A 453 4.27 -13.17 -2.41
C PHE A 453 4.50 -14.33 -3.39
N ASP A 454 5.74 -14.48 -3.88
CA ASP A 454 6.18 -15.61 -4.70
C ASP A 454 6.65 -16.80 -3.85
N ALA A 455 6.34 -16.77 -2.55
CA ALA A 455 6.66 -17.80 -1.59
C ALA A 455 8.16 -18.09 -1.40
N LEU A 456 8.99 -17.08 -1.60
CA LEU A 456 10.42 -17.12 -1.28
C LEU A 456 10.61 -16.63 0.15
N VAL A 457 11.58 -17.22 0.87
CA VAL A 457 12.05 -16.64 2.13
C VAL A 457 13.12 -15.63 1.79
N ARG A 458 12.88 -14.38 2.18
CA ARG A 458 13.79 -13.27 1.94
C ARG A 458 14.38 -12.77 3.23
N ILE A 459 15.70 -12.62 3.24
CA ILE A 459 16.48 -12.06 4.33
C ILE A 459 17.08 -10.74 3.86
N GLU A 460 16.80 -9.69 4.61
CA GLU A 460 17.28 -8.34 4.38
C GLU A 460 18.12 -7.91 5.57
N LEU A 461 19.36 -7.53 5.29
CA LEU A 461 20.31 -6.99 6.28
C LEU A 461 20.63 -5.55 5.90
N ILE A 462 20.49 -4.63 6.84
CA ILE A 462 20.79 -3.21 6.64
C ILE A 462 21.76 -2.76 7.73
N SER A 463 22.79 -2.00 7.33
CA SER A 463 23.75 -1.37 8.22
C SER A 463 24.25 -0.06 7.63
N THR A 464 24.56 0.93 8.46
CA THR A 464 25.28 2.14 8.03
C THR A 464 26.66 1.84 7.46
N GLU A 465 27.29 0.73 7.85
CA GLU A 465 28.65 0.35 7.46
C GLU A 465 28.72 -0.20 6.02
N PHE A 466 27.75 -1.05 5.64
CA PHE A 466 27.75 -1.74 4.33
C PHE A 466 26.52 -1.48 3.47
N GLY A 467 25.58 -0.64 3.92
CA GLY A 467 24.33 -0.38 3.22
C GLY A 467 23.33 -1.51 3.39
N ARG A 468 23.02 -2.24 2.31
CA ARG A 468 21.97 -3.26 2.30
C ARG A 468 22.44 -4.51 1.58
N ARG A 469 22.17 -5.67 2.19
CA ARG A 469 22.39 -6.99 1.58
C ARG A 469 21.09 -7.77 1.56
N LEU A 470 20.81 -8.41 0.42
CA LEU A 470 19.58 -9.17 0.20
C LEU A 470 19.90 -10.61 -0.19
N TYR A 471 19.17 -11.54 0.45
CA TYR A 471 19.26 -12.97 0.19
C TYR A 471 17.85 -13.53 -0.01
N GLU A 472 17.68 -14.40 -1.00
CA GLU A 472 16.41 -15.08 -1.25
C GLU A 472 16.62 -16.59 -1.39
N ALA A 473 15.77 -17.37 -0.71
CA ALA A 473 15.73 -18.82 -0.75
C ALA A 473 14.35 -19.32 -1.21
N GLU A 474 14.32 -20.38 -2.03
CA GLU A 474 13.07 -21.05 -2.41
C GLU A 474 12.44 -21.73 -1.19
N GLY A 475 11.31 -21.19 -0.70
CA GLY A 475 10.65 -21.69 0.50
C GLY A 475 9.74 -22.91 0.26
N MET A 476 9.41 -23.25 -0.99
CA MET A 476 8.31 -24.17 -1.31
C MET A 476 8.67 -25.51 -1.98
N ASN A 477 9.91 -25.72 -2.46
CA ASN A 477 10.30 -27.00 -3.08
C ASN A 477 10.67 -28.12 -2.09
N VAL A 478 10.27 -27.95 -0.84
CA VAL A 478 10.58 -28.84 0.29
C VAL A 478 9.48 -29.88 0.50
N SER A 479 9.83 -31.15 0.72
CA SER A 479 8.86 -32.25 0.87
C SER A 479 8.07 -32.20 2.18
N ILE A 480 6.74 -32.39 2.10
CA ILE A 480 5.75 -32.50 3.21
C ILE A 480 6.17 -33.49 4.31
N SER A 481 7.04 -34.45 3.99
CA SER A 481 7.40 -35.56 4.88
C SER A 481 8.51 -35.25 5.90
N LYS A 482 9.18 -34.09 5.83
CA LYS A 482 10.23 -33.69 6.78
C LYS A 482 10.17 -32.19 7.04
N PRO A 483 10.03 -31.71 8.29
CA PRO A 483 10.24 -30.31 8.60
C PRO A 483 11.69 -29.95 8.27
N GLU A 484 11.92 -29.16 7.23
CA GLU A 484 13.26 -28.68 6.91
C GLU A 484 13.60 -27.49 7.79
N THR A 485 14.68 -27.66 8.55
CA THR A 485 15.23 -26.63 9.42
C THR A 485 16.15 -25.72 8.60
N PHE A 486 15.63 -24.59 8.15
CA PHE A 486 16.48 -23.52 7.62
C PHE A 486 17.28 -22.91 8.78
N SER A 487 18.59 -23.12 8.79
CA SER A 487 19.48 -22.53 9.80
C SER A 487 20.38 -21.52 9.14
N PHE A 488 20.32 -20.27 9.62
CA PHE A 488 21.26 -19.22 9.30
C PHE A 488 21.94 -18.82 10.61
N VAL A 489 23.27 -18.76 10.60
CA VAL A 489 24.09 -18.22 11.68
C VAL A 489 24.59 -16.89 11.17
N TRP A 490 24.28 -15.85 11.91
CA TRP A 490 24.70 -14.50 11.59
C TRP A 490 25.28 -13.84 12.83
N ASP A 491 26.24 -12.96 12.60
CA ASP A 491 26.88 -12.17 13.64
C ASP A 491 26.01 -10.94 13.91
N ALA A 492 25.33 -10.88 15.04
CA ALA A 492 24.49 -9.74 15.45
C ALA A 492 25.31 -8.48 15.74
N LYS A 493 26.61 -8.60 16.04
CA LYS A 493 27.51 -7.45 16.27
C LYS A 493 27.90 -6.79 14.95
N ASN A 494 28.30 -7.61 13.98
CA ASN A 494 28.76 -7.17 12.66
C ASN A 494 27.66 -7.18 11.58
N MET A 495 26.48 -7.71 11.91
CA MET A 495 25.32 -7.91 11.01
C MET A 495 25.66 -8.67 9.72
N GLU A 496 26.55 -9.67 9.82
CA GLU A 496 27.01 -10.47 8.68
C GLU A 496 26.50 -11.92 8.74
N LEU A 497 26.07 -12.47 7.61
CA LEU A 497 25.73 -13.89 7.50
C LEU A 497 27.02 -14.72 7.53
N MET A 498 27.21 -15.53 8.57
CA MET A 498 28.40 -16.35 8.76
C MET A 498 28.26 -17.75 8.15
N TYR A 499 27.08 -18.37 8.28
CA TYR A 499 26.84 -19.72 7.79
C TYR A 499 25.35 -19.98 7.59
N GLY A 500 24.99 -20.96 6.79
CA GLY A 500 23.68 -21.57 6.86
C GLY A 500 23.62 -22.93 6.18
N SER A 501 22.94 -23.87 6.81
CA SER A 501 22.76 -25.22 6.27
C SER A 501 21.46 -25.27 5.46
N GLN A 502 21.56 -25.80 4.22
CA GLN A 502 20.63 -25.71 3.07
C GLN A 502 20.83 -24.51 2.12
N LEU A 503 21.86 -23.71 2.34
CA LEU A 503 22.21 -22.50 1.57
C LEU A 503 22.72 -22.68 0.13
N HIS A 504 22.78 -23.90 -0.43
CA HIS A 504 23.29 -24.10 -1.80
C HIS A 504 22.39 -23.53 -2.92
N GLN A 505 21.32 -22.81 -2.57
CA GLN A 505 20.38 -22.19 -3.50
C GLN A 505 20.16 -20.68 -3.28
N LEU A 506 20.91 -20.00 -2.40
CA LEU A 506 20.79 -18.55 -2.29
C LEU A 506 21.37 -17.87 -3.52
N LYS A 507 20.51 -17.13 -4.23
CA LYS A 507 20.95 -16.14 -5.20
C LYS A 507 21.22 -14.83 -4.45
N VAL A 508 22.43 -14.28 -4.59
CA VAL A 508 22.68 -12.88 -4.21
C VAL A 508 22.05 -12.02 -5.30
N ILE A 509 21.09 -11.17 -4.92
CA ILE A 509 20.29 -10.39 -5.88
C ILE A 509 20.63 -8.89 -5.83
N GLY A 510 21.35 -8.44 -4.79
CA GLY A 510 21.85 -7.07 -4.71
C GLY A 510 22.91 -6.89 -3.62
N THR A 511 23.91 -6.06 -3.93
CA THR A 511 24.94 -5.50 -3.04
C THR A 511 24.96 -3.99 -3.18
#